data_AF-A0A2V8QNF7-F1
#
_entry.id   AF-A0A2V8QNF7-F1
#
_cell.length_a   1.000
_cell.length_b   1.000
_cell.length_c   1.000
_cell.angle_alpha   90.00
_cell.angle_beta   90.00
_cell.angle_gamma   90.00
#
_symmetry.space_group_name_H-M   'P 1'
#
loop_
_entity.id
_entity.type
_entity.pdbx_description
1 polymer ?
#
loop_
_entity_poly.entity_id
_entity_poly.type
_entity_poly.pdbx_seq_one_letter_code
_entity_poly.pdbx_strand_id
1 'polypeptide(L)'
;MLRLERTPLTSTAPVSEGWTRAPRLALRAAQELFITAIALPLALAGIFLLARARNFRALAALLAVPLYYLCVQSALHTEYRYVLAIHHFLFVLAAAALYTIARRYQQEAEENLRAITEKLFNEVISDK
;
A
#
# COMPACT_ATOMS: atom_id res chain seq x y z
N MET A 1 -43.40 -7.92 6.44
CA MET A 1 -42.55 -9.06 6.01
C MET A 1 -42.27 -8.91 4.52
N LEU A 2 -41.18 -8.24 4.15
CA LEU A 2 -40.81 -8.01 2.75
C LEU A 2 -40.01 -9.20 2.26
N ARG A 3 -40.67 -10.05 1.45
CA ARG A 3 -40.06 -11.19 0.77
C ARG A 3 -39.24 -10.62 -0.39
N LEU A 4 -37.93 -10.41 -0.16
CA LEU A 4 -36.96 -10.10 -1.21
C LEU A 4 -36.77 -11.37 -2.05
N GLU A 5 -37.71 -11.56 -2.98
CA GLU A 5 -37.58 -12.48 -4.09
C GLU A 5 -36.25 -12.16 -4.79
N ARG A 6 -35.38 -13.17 -4.88
CA ARG A 6 -34.06 -13.03 -5.49
C ARG A 6 -34.27 -12.76 -6.97
N THR A 7 -34.35 -11.50 -7.36
CA THR A 7 -34.20 -11.12 -8.77
C THR A 7 -32.80 -11.55 -9.18
N PRO A 8 -32.64 -12.49 -10.12
CA PRO A 8 -31.33 -12.72 -10.70
C PRO A 8 -30.94 -11.43 -11.41
N LEU A 9 -29.97 -10.69 -10.87
CA LEU A 9 -29.26 -9.62 -11.59
C LEU A 9 -28.34 -10.21 -12.69
N THR A 10 -28.74 -11.32 -13.29
CA THR A 10 -28.22 -11.78 -14.57
C THR A 10 -29.15 -11.21 -15.62
N SER A 11 -28.95 -9.93 -15.94
CA SER A 11 -29.46 -9.46 -17.23
C SER A 11 -28.76 -10.30 -18.28
N THR A 12 -29.55 -11.14 -18.96
CA THR A 12 -29.17 -11.80 -20.21
C THR A 12 -29.16 -10.77 -21.34
N ALA A 13 -28.53 -9.61 -21.11
CA ALA A 13 -28.10 -8.77 -22.20
C ALA A 13 -26.94 -9.52 -22.87
N PRO A 14 -26.95 -9.71 -24.20
CA PRO A 14 -25.85 -10.38 -24.87
C PRO A 14 -24.57 -9.66 -24.45
N VAL A 15 -23.67 -10.41 -23.79
CA VAL A 15 -22.33 -9.94 -23.46
C VAL A 15 -21.74 -9.52 -24.80
N SER A 16 -21.64 -8.21 -25.05
CA SER A 16 -21.19 -7.72 -26.34
C SER A 16 -19.76 -8.19 -26.54
N GLU A 17 -19.60 -9.28 -27.27
CA GLU A 17 -18.36 -9.89 -27.77
C GLU A 17 -17.68 -9.00 -28.83
N GLY A 18 -17.73 -7.68 -28.64
CA GLY A 18 -17.25 -6.67 -29.57
C GLY A 18 -16.19 -5.75 -28.98
N TRP A 19 -16.01 -4.61 -29.66
CA TRP A 19 -14.96 -3.58 -29.48
C TRP A 19 -14.74 -3.09 -28.04
N THR A 20 -15.70 -3.29 -27.12
CA THR A 20 -15.59 -2.92 -25.71
C THR A 20 -14.69 -3.84 -24.88
N ARG A 21 -14.27 -5.00 -25.41
CA ARG A 21 -13.44 -5.96 -24.66
C ARG A 21 -12.00 -5.46 -24.48
N ALA A 22 -11.41 -4.90 -25.54
CA ALA A 22 -10.06 -4.35 -25.53
C ALA A 22 -9.87 -3.18 -24.54
N PRO A 23 -10.70 -2.11 -24.55
CA PRO A 23 -10.55 -1.02 -23.58
C PRO A 23 -10.82 -1.48 -22.14
N ARG A 24 -11.72 -2.46 -21.94
CA ARG A 24 -12.03 -3.00 -20.61
C ARG A 24 -10.89 -3.87 -20.06
N LEU A 25 -10.22 -4.63 -20.93
CA LEU A 25 -8.99 -5.37 -20.58
C LEU A 25 -7.84 -4.42 -20.29
N ALA A 26 -7.66 -3.37 -21.10
CA ALA A 26 -6.64 -2.35 -20.86
C ALA A 26 -6.86 -1.61 -19.54
N LEU A 27 -8.11 -1.23 -19.25
CA LEU A 27 -8.47 -0.60 -17.97
C LEU A 27 -8.27 -1.55 -16.78
N ARG A 28 -8.67 -2.82 -16.92
CA ARG A 28 -8.50 -3.82 -15.86
C ARG A 28 -7.01 -4.10 -15.61
N ALA A 29 -6.22 -4.28 -16.67
CA ALA A 29 -4.78 -4.46 -16.58
C ALA A 29 -4.12 -3.21 -15.97
N ALA A 30 -4.53 -2.00 -16.37
CA ALA A 30 -4.04 -0.77 -15.77
C ALA A 30 -4.39 -0.72 -14.28
N GLN A 31 -5.62 -1.02 -13.87
CA GLN A 31 -6.03 -1.05 -12.46
C GLN A 31 -5.26 -2.09 -11.64
N GLU A 32 -5.07 -3.29 -12.19
CA GLU A 32 -4.40 -4.41 -11.53
C GLU A 32 -2.88 -4.17 -11.41
N LEU A 33 -2.27 -3.57 -12.43
CA LEU A 33 -0.86 -3.18 -12.44
C LEU A 33 -0.58 -1.95 -11.57
N PHE A 34 -1.46 -0.94 -11.57
CA PHE A 34 -1.23 0.27 -10.78
C PHE A 34 -1.42 0.06 -9.29
N ILE A 35 -2.44 -0.70 -8.88
CA ILE A 35 -2.81 -0.79 -7.47
C ILE A 35 -2.10 -1.97 -6.82
N THR A 36 -2.24 -3.18 -7.35
CA THR A 36 -1.73 -4.37 -6.66
C THR A 36 -0.23 -4.56 -6.86
N ALA A 37 0.26 -4.42 -8.08
CA ALA A 37 1.67 -4.71 -8.39
C ALA A 37 2.65 -3.72 -7.74
N ILE A 38 2.23 -2.48 -7.45
CA ILE A 38 3.03 -1.49 -6.74
C ILE A 38 2.74 -1.51 -5.24
N ALA A 39 1.48 -1.60 -4.81
CA ALA A 39 1.16 -1.56 -3.38
C ALA A 39 1.65 -2.79 -2.63
N LEU A 40 1.67 -3.97 -3.26
CA LEU A 40 2.14 -5.19 -2.62
C LEU A 40 3.64 -5.15 -2.26
N PRO A 41 4.58 -4.87 -3.18
CA PRO A 41 5.99 -4.75 -2.81
C PRO A 41 6.22 -3.59 -1.83
N LEU A 42 5.46 -2.50 -1.92
CA LEU A 42 5.55 -1.39 -0.99
C LEU A 42 5.07 -1.77 0.43
N ALA A 43 3.99 -2.54 0.54
CA ALA A 43 3.52 -3.08 1.81
C ALA A 43 4.53 -4.06 2.41
N LEU A 44 5.13 -4.94 1.59
CA LEU A 44 6.21 -5.84 2.02
C LEU A 44 7.45 -5.05 2.50
N ALA A 45 7.81 -3.97 1.81
CA ALA A 45 8.87 -3.07 2.26
C ALA A 45 8.53 -2.44 3.62
N GLY A 46 7.27 -2.07 3.85
CA GLY A 46 6.78 -1.55 5.12
C GLY A 46 6.93 -2.56 6.25
N ILE A 47 6.51 -3.81 6.02
CA ILE A 47 6.70 -4.94 6.95
C ILE A 47 8.17 -5.08 7.30
N PHE A 48 9.04 -5.14 6.28
CA PHE A 48 10.48 -5.32 6.45
C PHE A 48 11.11 -4.16 7.25
N LEU A 49 10.75 -2.92 6.95
CA LEU A 49 11.29 -1.74 7.63
C LEU A 49 10.81 -1.65 9.08
N LEU A 50 9.53 -1.96 9.37
CA LEU A 50 9.02 -2.03 10.74
C LEU A 50 9.69 -3.15 11.55
N ALA A 51 9.89 -4.32 10.92
CA ALA A 51 10.61 -5.44 11.53
C ALA A 51 12.07 -5.08 11.82
N ARG A 52 12.76 -4.42 10.88
CA ARG A 52 14.14 -3.93 11.06
C ARG A 52 14.24 -2.88 12.17
N ALA A 53 13.25 -2.01 12.30
CA ALA A 53 13.14 -1.04 13.38
C ALA A 53 12.78 -1.69 14.74
N ARG A 54 12.57 -3.01 14.79
CA ARG A 54 12.09 -3.78 15.95
C ARG A 54 10.78 -3.26 16.55
N ASN A 55 9.97 -2.56 15.76
CA ASN A 55 8.66 -2.07 16.21
C ASN A 55 7.61 -3.17 16.06
N PHE A 56 7.81 -4.28 16.77
CA PHE A 56 6.95 -5.46 16.70
C PHE A 56 5.52 -5.18 17.18
N ARG A 57 5.32 -4.18 18.05
CA ARG A 57 3.98 -3.78 18.50
C ARG A 57 3.15 -3.21 17.35
N ALA A 58 3.70 -2.25 16.61
CA ALA A 58 3.03 -1.68 15.45
C ALA A 58 2.86 -2.74 14.34
N LEU A 59 3.89 -3.56 14.12
CA LEU A 59 3.84 -4.64 13.14
C LEU A 59 2.74 -5.64 13.46
N ALA A 60 2.65 -6.10 14.71
CA ALA A 60 1.61 -7.01 15.17
C ALA A 60 0.21 -6.39 15.04
N ALA A 61 0.03 -5.11 15.41
CA ALA A 61 -1.26 -4.44 15.28
C ALA A 61 -1.72 -4.34 13.80
N LEU A 62 -0.81 -4.03 12.89
CA LEU A 62 -1.11 -3.90 11.46
C LEU A 62 -1.29 -5.26 10.77
N LEU A 63 -0.61 -6.30 11.24
CA LEU A 63 -0.66 -7.65 10.65
C LEU A 63 -1.70 -8.56 11.29
N ALA A 64 -2.17 -8.29 12.52
CA ALA A 64 -3.14 -9.15 13.22
C ALA A 64 -4.39 -9.40 12.37
N VAL A 65 -4.97 -8.34 11.80
CA VAL A 65 -6.19 -8.44 11.01
C VAL A 65 -5.94 -9.14 9.66
N PRO A 66 -4.94 -8.75 8.85
CA PRO A 66 -4.59 -9.49 7.63
C PRO A 66 -4.29 -10.97 7.86
N LEU A 67 -3.49 -11.33 8.88
CA LEU A 67 -3.16 -12.73 9.17
C LEU A 67 -4.36 -13.51 9.68
N TYR A 68 -5.20 -12.91 10.54
CA TYR A 68 -6.43 -13.55 10.98
C TYR A 68 -7.30 -13.96 9.78
N TYR A 69 -7.53 -13.04 8.85
CA TYR A 69 -8.31 -13.33 7.65
C TYR A 69 -7.60 -14.33 6.72
N LEU A 70 -6.28 -14.23 6.55
CA LEU A 70 -5.54 -15.16 5.71
C LEU A 70 -5.55 -16.59 6.25
N CYS A 71 -5.42 -16.77 7.57
CA CYS A 71 -5.33 -18.08 8.20
C CYS A 71 -6.71 -18.70 8.50
N VAL A 72 -7.64 -17.93 9.04
CA VAL A 72 -8.94 -18.45 9.50
C VAL A 72 -9.97 -18.40 8.37
N GLN A 73 -9.99 -17.32 7.60
CA GLN A 73 -11.06 -17.09 6.64
C GLN A 73 -10.82 -17.72 5.26
N SER A 74 -9.56 -17.94 4.87
CA SER A 74 -9.21 -18.69 3.64
C SER A 74 -9.87 -20.07 3.59
N ALA A 75 -10.11 -20.69 4.75
CA ALA A 75 -10.76 -22.00 4.85
C ALA A 75 -12.30 -21.96 4.79
N LEU A 76 -12.94 -20.81 5.06
CA LEU A 76 -14.36 -20.79 5.41
C LEU A 76 -15.25 -19.85 4.59
N HIS A 77 -14.81 -18.69 4.06
CA HIS A 77 -15.68 -17.81 3.25
C HIS A 77 -14.91 -16.76 2.39
N THR A 78 -15.13 -16.77 1.08
CA THR A 78 -14.63 -15.78 0.10
C THR A 78 -15.65 -14.65 -0.14
N GLU A 79 -16.09 -13.97 0.92
CA GLU A 79 -16.92 -12.77 0.75
C GLU A 79 -16.08 -11.51 0.49
N TYR A 80 -16.49 -10.73 -0.51
CA TYR A 80 -15.80 -9.50 -0.95
C TYR A 80 -15.59 -8.47 0.18
N ARG A 81 -16.47 -8.44 1.19
CA ARG A 81 -16.43 -7.48 2.31
C ARG A 81 -15.11 -7.48 3.07
N TYR A 82 -14.46 -8.63 3.21
CA TYR A 82 -13.26 -8.78 4.02
C TYR A 82 -11.98 -8.45 3.26
N VAL A 83 -12.04 -8.49 1.92
CA VAL A 83 -10.95 -8.05 1.04
C VAL A 83 -10.65 -6.57 1.30
N LEU A 84 -11.69 -5.74 1.49
CA LEU A 84 -11.52 -4.31 1.69
C LEU A 84 -10.74 -3.98 2.98
N ALA A 85 -10.99 -4.72 4.07
CA ALA A 85 -10.29 -4.53 5.33
C ALA A 85 -8.78 -4.81 5.17
N ILE A 86 -8.42 -5.94 4.56
CA ILE A 86 -7.02 -6.31 4.29
C ILE A 86 -6.31 -5.22 3.49
N HIS A 87 -6.95 -4.68 2.46
CA HIS A 87 -6.36 -3.62 1.62
C HIS A 87 -6.06 -2.36 2.42
N HIS A 88 -6.93 -1.94 3.35
CA HIS A 88 -6.66 -0.77 4.19
C HIS A 88 -5.44 -0.97 5.09
N PHE A 89 -5.31 -2.14 5.73
CA PHE A 89 -4.13 -2.44 6.57
C PHE A 89 -2.84 -2.51 5.74
N LEU A 90 -2.87 -3.13 4.55
CA LEU A 90 -1.73 -3.15 3.64
C LEU A 90 -1.36 -1.75 3.13
N PHE A 91 -2.34 -0.88 2.91
CA PHE A 91 -2.11 0.50 2.50
C PHE A 91 -1.42 1.31 3.60
N VAL A 92 -1.80 1.11 4.87
CA VAL A 92 -1.11 1.73 6.02
C VAL A 92 0.33 1.23 6.13
N LEU A 93 0.58 -0.05 5.88
CA LEU A 93 1.94 -0.62 5.81
C LEU A 93 2.78 0.02 4.70
N ALA A 94 2.19 0.20 3.51
CA ALA A 94 2.83 0.89 2.40
C ALA A 94 3.16 2.35 2.73
N ALA A 95 2.23 3.06 3.39
CA ALA A 95 2.46 4.43 3.86
C ALA A 95 3.60 4.49 4.90
N ALA A 96 3.71 3.50 5.78
CA ALA A 96 4.80 3.41 6.74
C ALA A 96 6.16 3.25 6.05
N ALA A 97 6.26 2.45 4.98
CA ALA A 97 7.47 2.38 4.15
C ALA A 97 7.84 3.75 3.59
N LEU A 98 6.90 4.44 2.93
CA LEU A 98 7.16 5.75 2.35
C LEU A 98 7.60 6.77 3.41
N TYR A 99 6.95 6.78 4.58
CA TYR A 99 7.31 7.67 5.68
C TYR A 99 8.74 7.45 6.16
N THR A 100 9.16 6.20 6.34
CA THR A 100 10.53 5.90 6.80
C THR A 100 11.59 6.26 5.75
N ILE A 101 11.29 6.07 4.46
CA ILE A 101 12.17 6.47 3.36
C ILE A 101 12.29 8.00 3.32
N ALA A 102 11.16 8.71 3.35
CA ALA A 102 11.13 10.17 3.33
C ALA A 102 11.90 10.77 4.51
N ARG A 103 11.72 10.20 5.72
CA ARG A 103 12.45 10.64 6.91
C ARG A 103 13.96 10.49 6.76
N ARG A 104 14.45 9.42 6.10
CA ARG A 104 15.90 9.27 5.85
C ARG A 104 16.44 10.33 4.92
N TYR A 105 15.73 10.63 3.83
CA TYR A 105 16.14 11.70 2.91
C TYR A 105 16.16 13.07 3.58
N GLN A 106 15.21 13.34 4.49
CA GLN A 106 15.21 14.58 5.27
C GLN A 106 16.43 14.67 6.18
N GLN A 107 16.80 13.59 6.86
CA GLN A 107 17.99 13.56 7.73
C GLN A 107 19.27 13.81 6.94
N GLU A 108 19.42 13.16 5.79
CA GLU A 108 20.59 13.34 4.91
C GLU A 108 20.69 14.77 4.37
N ALA A 109 19.55 15.38 4.02
CA ALA A 109 19.51 16.78 3.58
C ALA A 109 19.91 17.75 4.69
N GLU A 110 19.46 17.52 5.93
CA GLU A 110 19.83 18.33 7.09
C GLU A 110 21.33 18.21 7.43
N GLU A 111 21.89 17.00 7.37
CA GLU A 111 23.32 16.76 7.59
C GLU A 111 24.18 17.45 6.53
N ASN A 112 23.80 17.35 5.26
CA ASN A 112 24.50 18.01 4.14
C ASN A 112 24.47 19.54 4.27
N LEU A 113 23.32 20.12 4.66
CA LEU A 113 23.21 21.57 4.85
C LEU A 113 24.10 22.07 5.99
N ARG A 114 24.18 21.32 7.10
CA ARG A 114 25.09 21.64 8.21
C ARG A 114 26.54 21.60 7.76
N ALA A 115 26.95 20.57 7.03
CA ALA A 115 28.31 20.44 6.51
C ALA A 115 28.70 21.61 5.58
N ILE A 116 27.78 22.03 4.70
CA ILE A 116 28.00 23.19 3.81
C ILE A 116 28.13 24.48 4.63
N THR A 117 27.29 24.65 5.65
CA THR A 117 27.31 25.84 6.51
C THR A 117 28.59 25.93 7.32
N GLU A 118 29.05 24.82 7.91
CA GLU A 118 30.33 24.76 8.63
C GLU A 118 31.52 25.04 7.69
N LYS A 119 31.49 24.49 6.47
CA LYS A 119 32.53 24.74 5.48
C LYS A 119 32.62 26.22 5.10
N LEU A 120 31.49 26.85 4.78
CA LEU A 120 31.41 28.28 4.46
C LEU A 120 31.87 29.16 5.63
N PHE A 121 31.48 28.81 6.85
CA PHE A 121 31.89 29.55 8.04
C PHE A 121 33.40 29.51 8.25
N ASN A 122 34.02 28.33 8.09
CA ASN A 122 35.48 28.17 8.22
C ASN A 122 36.25 28.91 7.12
N GLU A 123 35.72 28.92 5.89
CA GLU A 123 36.32 29.63 4.75
C GLU A 123 36.30 31.15 4.97
N VAL A 124 35.17 31.69 5.45
CA VAL A 124 35.03 33.13 5.80
C VAL A 124 35.93 33.55 6.96
N ILE A 125 36.17 32.66 7.94
CA ILE A 125 37.09 32.95 9.05
C ILE A 125 38.56 32.86 8.61
N SER A 126 38.89 31.92 7.71
CA SER A 126 40.27 31.74 7.23
C SER A 126 40.75 32.85 6.30
N ASP A 127 39.84 33.60 5.68
CA ASP A 127 40.14 34.73 4.78
C ASP A 127 40.30 36.08 5.53
N LYS A 128 40.19 36.07 6.86
CA LYS A 128 40.45 37.21 7.77
C LYS A 128 41.70 37.00 8.60
#